data_AF-A0A1F3EAB9-F1
#
_entry.id   AF-A0A1F3EAB9-F1
#
_cell.length_a   1.000
_cell.length_b   1.000
_cell.length_c   1.000
_cell.angle_alpha   90.00
_cell.angle_beta   90.00
_cell.angle_gamma   90.00
#
_symmetry.space_group_name_H-M   'P 1'
#
loop_
_entity.id
_entity.type
_entity.pdbx_description
1 polymer ?
#
loop_
_entity_poly.entity_id
_entity_poly.type
_entity_poly.pdbx_seq_one_letter_code
_entity_poly.pdbx_strand_id
1 'polypeptide(L)'
;MLPAFSGKTQTGVKWDESYSIDKCNNFKIDFYAKKTELMRTNQCKTFYQASGENFLVRATTQRRNCNETLIDRNNVIGIQMYSVGAAYNAGGYKMLSDEDLKKLDLEPTTETKQIAGYTCKKYTYTFKKIFGEVRITNEVQLSIIYSPDFF
;
A
#
# COMPACT_ATOMS: atom_id res chain seq x y z
N MET A 1 -21.20 13.50 19.82
CA MET A 1 -20.48 12.66 20.79
C MET A 1 -19.78 11.58 20.00
N LEU A 2 -18.45 11.63 19.88
CA LEU A 2 -17.68 10.60 19.18
C LEU A 2 -17.68 9.32 20.03
N PRO A 3 -17.76 8.11 19.44
CA PRO A 3 -17.74 6.88 20.20
C PRO A 3 -16.43 6.74 20.98
N ALA A 4 -16.51 6.15 22.18
CA ALA A 4 -15.33 5.84 22.98
C ALA A 4 -14.50 4.77 22.27
N PHE A 5 -13.25 5.08 21.97
CA PHE A 5 -12.32 4.15 21.34
C PHE A 5 -11.76 3.15 22.37
N SER A 6 -11.72 1.86 22.04
CA SER A 6 -10.99 0.84 22.81
C SER A 6 -9.75 0.40 22.01
N GLY A 7 -8.58 0.94 22.31
CA GLY A 7 -7.33 0.64 21.60
C GLY A 7 -6.18 0.30 22.56
N LYS A 8 -5.15 -0.39 22.04
CA LYS A 8 -3.89 -0.59 22.76
C LYS A 8 -2.86 0.39 22.19
N THR A 9 -2.34 1.26 23.05
CA THR A 9 -1.21 2.14 22.74
C THR A 9 0.08 1.52 23.23
N GLN A 10 1.12 1.51 22.40
CA GLN A 10 2.47 1.40 22.95
C GLN A 10 2.75 2.64 23.81
N THR A 11 3.32 2.45 25.00
CA THR A 11 3.64 3.55 25.92
C THR A 11 4.51 4.61 25.25
N GLY A 12 4.13 5.88 25.37
CA GLY A 12 4.92 7.02 24.86
C GLY A 12 4.66 7.42 23.41
N VAL A 13 3.75 6.75 22.71
CA VAL A 13 3.31 7.11 21.35
C VAL A 13 2.44 8.38 21.40
N LYS A 14 2.79 9.40 20.62
CA LYS A 14 2.03 10.65 20.44
C LYS A 14 1.55 10.77 19.01
N TRP A 15 0.30 11.13 18.80
CA TRP A 15 -0.25 11.35 17.46
C TRP A 15 -1.23 12.52 17.49
N ASP A 16 -1.58 13.04 16.31
CA ASP A 16 -2.51 14.16 16.19
C ASP A 16 -3.97 13.69 16.30
N GLU A 17 -4.82 14.48 16.96
CA GLU A 17 -6.24 14.14 17.12
C GLU A 17 -7.01 14.14 15.78
N SER A 18 -6.47 14.81 14.77
CA SER A 18 -7.06 14.91 13.44
C SER A 18 -6.01 15.02 12.35
N TYR A 19 -6.27 14.41 11.20
CA TYR A 19 -5.42 14.47 10.01
C TYR A 19 -6.22 15.01 8.82
N SER A 20 -5.61 15.92 8.07
CA SER A 20 -6.19 16.44 6.82
C SER A 20 -5.61 15.69 5.62
N ILE A 21 -6.46 15.34 4.66
CA ILE A 21 -6.09 14.61 3.43
C ILE A 21 -6.69 15.36 2.25
N ASP A 22 -5.91 15.62 1.20
CA ASP A 22 -6.32 16.39 0.02
C ASP A 22 -6.24 15.61 -1.31
N LYS A 23 -5.64 14.42 -1.32
CA LYS A 23 -5.57 13.53 -2.50
C LYS A 23 -6.07 12.12 -2.21
N CYS A 24 -6.58 11.47 -3.26
CA CYS A 24 -7.03 10.07 -3.20
C CYS A 24 -6.71 9.34 -4.52
N ASN A 25 -6.14 8.15 -4.41
CA ASN A 25 -6.04 7.21 -5.53
C ASN A 25 -6.99 6.04 -5.28
N ASN A 26 -7.64 5.56 -6.35
CA ASN A 26 -8.48 4.37 -6.34
C ASN A 26 -7.89 3.35 -7.30
N PHE A 27 -7.64 2.13 -6.84
CA PHE A 27 -7.17 1.06 -7.71
C PHE A 27 -7.81 -0.28 -7.34
N LYS A 28 -7.76 -1.21 -8.29
CA LYS A 28 -8.27 -2.58 -8.15
C LYS A 28 -7.11 -3.55 -8.26
N ILE A 29 -7.10 -4.56 -7.40
CA ILE A 29 -6.16 -5.67 -7.45
C ILE A 29 -6.96 -6.93 -7.74
N ASP A 30 -6.82 -7.46 -8.95
CA ASP A 30 -7.42 -8.73 -9.34
C ASP A 30 -6.45 -9.87 -9.01
N PHE A 31 -6.94 -10.85 -8.27
CA PHE A 31 -6.21 -12.07 -7.94
C PHE A 31 -6.76 -13.21 -8.78
N TYR A 32 -5.90 -13.79 -9.62
CA TYR A 32 -6.23 -14.92 -10.49
C TYR A 32 -5.61 -16.21 -9.94
N ALA A 33 -6.34 -17.33 -10.06
CA ALA A 33 -5.81 -18.66 -9.83
C ALA A 33 -5.02 -19.18 -11.04
N LYS A 34 -4.49 -20.40 -10.92
CA LYS A 34 -3.90 -21.12 -12.06
C LYS A 34 -4.93 -21.21 -13.19
N LYS A 35 -4.48 -21.08 -14.44
CA LYS A 35 -5.34 -21.07 -15.65
C LYS A 35 -6.29 -19.87 -15.77
N THR A 36 -5.87 -18.69 -15.28
CA THR A 36 -6.54 -17.39 -15.54
C THR A 36 -7.94 -17.21 -14.98
N GLU A 37 -8.37 -18.06 -14.05
CA GLU A 37 -9.65 -17.90 -13.34
C GLU A 37 -9.55 -16.73 -12.35
N LEU A 38 -10.45 -15.75 -12.44
CA LEU A 38 -10.52 -14.63 -11.50
C LEU A 38 -11.08 -15.12 -10.16
N MET A 39 -10.27 -15.07 -9.10
CA MET A 39 -10.66 -15.53 -7.76
C MET A 39 -11.32 -14.43 -6.93
N ARG A 40 -10.73 -13.23 -6.96
CA ARG A 40 -11.23 -12.07 -6.23
C ARG A 40 -10.67 -10.78 -6.80
N THR A 41 -11.44 -9.70 -6.64
CA THR A 41 -11.00 -8.33 -6.86
C THR A 41 -11.01 -7.58 -5.54
N ASN A 42 -9.87 -7.03 -5.14
CA ASN A 42 -9.79 -6.11 -4.03
C ASN A 42 -9.84 -4.67 -4.55
N GLN A 43 -10.74 -3.87 -3.99
CA GLN A 43 -10.72 -2.42 -4.19
C GLN A 43 -9.89 -1.78 -3.08
N CYS A 44 -8.93 -0.95 -3.48
CA CYS A 44 -8.02 -0.26 -2.58
C CYS A 44 -8.14 1.24 -2.81
N LYS A 45 -8.18 1.99 -1.71
CA LYS A 45 -8.07 3.45 -1.73
C LYS A 45 -6.85 3.86 -0.94
N THR A 46 -6.06 4.75 -1.51
CA THR A 46 -5.02 5.47 -0.76
C THR A 46 -5.40 6.93 -0.70
N PHE A 47 -5.09 7.53 0.44
CA PHE A 47 -5.41 8.88 0.85
C PHE A 47 -4.09 9.51 1.28
N TYR A 48 -3.76 10.69 0.77
CA TYR A 48 -2.48 11.33 1.07
C TYR A 48 -2.59 12.84 1.02
N GLN A 49 -1.65 13.51 1.68
CA GLN A 49 -1.45 14.95 1.52
C GLN A 49 -0.55 15.22 0.32
N ALA A 50 -0.82 16.27 -0.46
CA ALA A 50 0.04 16.70 -1.56
C ALA A 50 1.46 17.07 -1.09
N SER A 51 1.59 17.54 0.17
CA SER A 51 2.87 17.77 0.85
C SER A 51 3.66 16.48 1.12
N GLY A 52 3.02 15.31 1.06
CA GLY A 52 3.65 14.03 1.38
C GLY A 52 3.83 13.76 2.87
N GLU A 53 3.25 14.59 3.75
CA GLU A 53 3.42 14.50 5.21
C GLU A 53 2.69 13.31 5.83
N ASN A 54 1.39 13.13 5.56
CA ASN A 54 0.63 11.99 6.08
C ASN A 54 0.06 11.11 4.97
N PHE A 55 0.02 9.81 5.24
CA PHE A 55 -0.44 8.81 4.27
C PHE A 55 -1.39 7.81 4.93
N LEU A 56 -2.56 7.62 4.36
CA LEU A 56 -3.58 6.69 4.83
C LEU A 56 -3.89 5.66 3.74
N VAL A 57 -3.74 4.38 4.08
CA VAL A 57 -4.19 3.27 3.25
C VAL A 57 -5.50 2.74 3.80
N ARG A 58 -6.51 2.65 2.93
CA ARG A 58 -7.80 2.03 3.25
C ARG A 58 -8.09 0.89 2.28
N ALA A 59 -8.12 -0.33 2.80
CA ALA A 59 -8.73 -1.44 2.06
C ALA A 59 -10.26 -1.28 2.10
N THR A 60 -10.90 -1.10 0.94
CA THR A 60 -12.36 -0.88 0.85
C THR A 60 -13.10 -2.14 0.40
N THR A 61 -12.56 -3.32 0.68
CA THR A 61 -13.22 -4.57 0.28
C THR A 61 -14.45 -4.80 1.15
N GLN A 62 -15.53 -5.34 0.56
CA GLN A 62 -16.84 -5.51 1.21
C GLN A 62 -16.87 -6.51 2.38
N ARG A 63 -15.72 -7.09 2.77
CA ARG A 63 -15.66 -8.00 3.93
C ARG A 63 -15.42 -7.20 5.20
N ARG A 64 -16.07 -7.62 6.29
CA ARG A 64 -16.25 -6.96 7.61
C ARG A 64 -14.99 -6.37 8.31
N ASN A 65 -13.80 -6.45 7.75
CA ASN A 65 -12.56 -5.98 8.35
C ASN A 65 -11.86 -5.01 7.39
N CYS A 66 -12.41 -3.79 7.26
CA CYS A 66 -11.65 -2.68 6.69
C CYS A 66 -10.53 -2.35 7.66
N ASN A 67 -9.30 -2.64 7.28
CA ASN A 67 -8.12 -2.15 7.97
C ASN A 67 -7.73 -0.82 7.34
N GLU A 68 -7.70 0.21 8.17
CA GLU A 68 -7.18 1.52 7.83
C GLU A 68 -5.81 1.64 8.49
N THR A 69 -4.79 2.00 7.72
CA THR A 69 -3.45 2.25 8.26
C THR A 69 -3.07 3.68 7.94
N LEU A 70 -3.01 4.52 8.96
CA LEU A 70 -2.44 5.85 8.90
C LEU A 70 -0.95 5.77 9.21
N ILE A 71 -0.17 6.47 8.42
CA ILE A 71 1.26 6.70 8.60
C ILE A 71 1.42 8.19 8.87
N ASP A 72 1.74 8.49 10.13
CA ASP A 72 2.07 9.83 10.60
C ASP A 72 3.59 10.02 10.52
N ARG A 73 4.07 10.76 9.52
CA ARG A 73 5.52 10.93 9.32
C ARG A 73 6.13 11.88 10.34
N ASN A 74 5.40 12.90 10.75
CA ASN A 74 5.89 13.89 11.71
C ASN A 74 6.18 13.24 13.06
N ASN A 75 5.29 12.35 13.51
CA ASN A 75 5.43 11.65 14.78
C ASN A 75 6.06 10.26 14.64
N VAL A 76 6.38 9.82 13.43
CA VAL A 76 7.04 8.53 13.14
C VAL A 76 6.23 7.33 13.70
N ILE A 77 4.90 7.41 13.58
CA ILE A 77 3.95 6.41 14.10
C ILE A 77 3.04 5.84 13.00
N GLY A 78 2.80 4.53 13.09
CA GLY A 78 1.82 3.82 12.30
C GLY A 78 0.61 3.49 13.16
N ILE A 79 -0.57 3.87 12.69
CA ILE A 79 -1.85 3.63 13.38
C ILE A 79 -2.69 2.71 12.51
N GLN A 80 -2.91 1.48 12.97
CA GLN A 80 -3.82 0.54 12.34
C GLN A 80 -5.17 0.57 13.06
N MET A 81 -6.20 0.99 12.36
CA MET A 81 -7.58 1.01 12.82
C MET A 81 -8.32 -0.20 12.24
N TYR A 82 -9.01 -0.94 13.10
CA TYR A 82 -9.83 -2.09 12.72
C TYR A 82 -11.29 -1.72 12.85
N SER A 83 -12.06 -1.97 11.78
CA SER A 83 -13.45 -1.53 11.66
C SER A 83 -13.61 0.00 11.77
N VAL A 84 -14.77 0.54 11.42
CA VAL A 84 -14.99 2.00 11.47
C VAL A 84 -15.03 2.45 12.93
N GLY A 85 -13.87 2.85 13.47
CA GLY A 85 -13.74 3.56 14.74
C GLY A 85 -13.85 2.75 16.04
N ALA A 86 -13.85 1.40 16.02
CA ALA A 86 -14.05 0.63 17.26
C ALA A 86 -12.75 0.15 17.95
N ALA A 87 -11.66 -0.05 17.22
CA ALA A 87 -10.39 -0.46 17.80
C ALA A 87 -9.19 0.02 16.98
N TYR A 88 -8.09 0.35 17.65
CA TYR A 88 -6.83 0.71 17.00
C TYR A 88 -5.61 0.12 17.70
N ASN A 89 -4.55 -0.10 16.92
CA ASN A 89 -3.20 -0.39 17.36
C ASN A 89 -2.28 0.72 16.85
N ALA A 90 -1.58 1.39 17.75
CA ALA A 90 -0.61 2.43 17.40
C ALA A 90 0.78 2.07 17.93
N GLY A 91 1.79 2.21 17.07
CA GLY A 91 3.17 1.93 17.41
C GLY A 91 4.14 2.72 16.54
N GLY A 92 5.37 2.88 17.01
CA GLY A 92 6.42 3.49 16.21
C GLY A 92 6.66 2.69 14.91
N TYR A 93 6.95 3.39 13.82
CA TYR A 93 7.43 2.75 12.59
C TYR A 93 8.75 3.39 12.16
N LYS A 94 9.54 2.67 11.37
CA LYS A 94 10.76 3.22 10.77
C LYS A 94 10.51 3.38 9.28
N MET A 95 10.56 4.61 8.77
CA MET A 95 10.79 4.81 7.34
C MET A 95 12.18 4.27 7.03
N LEU A 96 12.25 3.29 6.13
CA LEU A 96 13.51 2.79 5.64
C LEU A 96 14.13 3.87 4.75
N SER A 97 15.41 4.16 4.94
CA SER A 97 16.19 4.90 3.94
C SER A 97 16.26 4.10 2.64
N ASP A 98 16.64 4.73 1.53
CA ASP A 98 16.83 4.03 0.26
C ASP A 98 17.83 2.87 0.37
N GLU A 99 18.85 3.02 1.22
CA GLU A 99 19.84 2.00 1.54
C GLU A 99 19.25 0.83 2.34
N ASP A 100 18.23 1.09 3.17
CA ASP A 100 17.52 0.10 3.97
C ASP A 100 16.38 -0.60 3.18
N LEU A 101 15.96 -0.05 2.03
CA LEU A 101 14.90 -0.62 1.20
C LEU A 101 15.37 -1.94 0.56
N LYS A 102 14.78 -3.04 1.00
CA LYS A 102 14.93 -4.35 0.34
C LYS A 102 14.10 -4.38 -0.94
N LYS A 103 14.69 -3.91 -2.03
CA LYS A 103 14.11 -4.00 -3.37
C LYS A 103 14.19 -5.45 -3.85
N LEU A 104 13.22 -5.86 -4.65
CA LEU A 104 13.25 -7.16 -5.31
C LEU A 104 14.25 -7.10 -6.47
N ASP A 105 15.28 -7.93 -6.43
CA ASP A 105 16.17 -8.11 -7.57
C ASP A 105 15.46 -8.91 -8.65
N LEU A 106 15.26 -8.26 -9.80
CA LEU A 106 14.55 -8.82 -10.95
C LEU A 106 15.55 -9.17 -12.04
N GLU A 107 15.61 -10.44 -12.41
CA GLU A 107 16.40 -10.91 -13.54
C GLU A 107 15.52 -10.93 -14.79
N PRO A 108 15.86 -10.20 -15.86
CA PRO A 108 15.08 -10.21 -17.09
C PRO A 108 15.19 -11.57 -17.79
N THR A 109 14.09 -12.01 -18.40
CA THR A 109 14.12 -13.17 -19.32
C THR A 109 13.80 -12.73 -20.75
N THR A 110 13.91 -13.65 -21.70
CA THR A 110 13.54 -13.42 -23.11
C THR A 110 12.04 -13.57 -23.39
N GLU A 111 11.25 -14.01 -22.40
CA GLU A 111 9.83 -14.27 -22.58
C GLU A 111 8.99 -12.99 -22.53
N THR A 112 8.01 -12.92 -23.43
CA THR A 112 6.97 -11.88 -23.44
C THR A 112 5.58 -12.50 -23.46
N LYS A 113 4.58 -11.77 -22.97
CA LYS A 113 3.18 -12.19 -23.01
C LYS A 113 2.25 -10.98 -23.09
N GLN A 114 1.19 -11.09 -23.88
CA GLN A 114 0.09 -10.12 -23.88
C GLN A 114 -0.77 -10.30 -22.62
N ILE A 115 -0.92 -9.23 -21.83
CA ILE A 115 -1.78 -9.20 -20.64
C ILE A 115 -2.61 -7.93 -20.71
N ALA A 116 -3.94 -8.08 -20.68
CA ALA A 116 -4.88 -6.96 -20.77
C ALA A 116 -4.63 -6.01 -21.97
N GLY A 117 -4.14 -6.57 -23.10
CA GLY A 117 -3.84 -5.81 -24.31
C GLY A 117 -2.46 -5.15 -24.33
N TYR A 118 -1.63 -5.36 -23.30
CA TYR A 118 -0.28 -4.79 -23.21
C TYR A 118 0.80 -5.86 -23.31
N THR A 119 1.92 -5.51 -23.94
CA THR A 119 3.10 -6.36 -23.99
C THR A 119 3.81 -6.33 -22.63
N CYS A 120 3.84 -7.46 -21.94
CA CYS A 120 4.55 -7.60 -20.67
C CYS A 120 5.80 -8.46 -20.84
N LYS A 121 6.94 -7.98 -20.34
CA LYS A 121 8.21 -8.73 -20.24
C LYS A 121 8.24 -9.52 -18.95
N LYS A 122 8.72 -10.77 -19.01
CA LYS A 122 8.88 -11.62 -17.84
C LYS A 122 10.21 -11.34 -17.13
N TYR A 123 10.15 -11.34 -15.81
CA TYR A 123 11.30 -11.31 -14.92
C TYR A 123 11.17 -12.43 -13.89
N THR A 124 12.29 -12.99 -13.48
CA THR A 124 12.37 -13.94 -12.37
C THR A 124 12.98 -13.27 -11.14
N TYR A 125 12.62 -13.75 -9.96
CA TYR A 125 13.20 -13.28 -8.71
C TYR A 125 13.33 -14.39 -7.69
N THR A 126 14.27 -14.20 -6.75
CA THR A 126 14.40 -15.04 -5.56
C THR A 126 14.31 -14.16 -4.32
N PHE A 127 13.30 -14.38 -3.48
CA PHE A 127 13.16 -13.67 -2.20
C PHE A 127 13.06 -14.67 -1.05
N LYS A 128 14.05 -14.67 -0.14
CA LYS A 128 14.10 -15.54 1.05
C LYS A 128 13.76 -17.02 0.73
N LYS A 129 14.38 -17.57 -0.33
CA LYS A 129 14.18 -18.94 -0.86
C LYS A 129 12.88 -19.20 -1.61
N ILE A 130 12.07 -18.17 -1.87
CA ILE A 130 10.90 -18.25 -2.74
C ILE A 130 11.31 -17.81 -4.14
N PHE A 131 11.16 -18.70 -5.11
CA PHE A 131 11.32 -18.39 -6.53
C PHE A 131 9.98 -17.93 -7.10
N GLY A 132 10.02 -16.83 -7.85
CA GLY A 132 8.82 -16.26 -8.43
C GLY A 132 9.07 -15.64 -9.80
N GLU A 133 7.97 -15.31 -10.45
CA GLU A 133 7.95 -14.62 -11.74
C GLU A 133 7.07 -13.39 -11.63
N VAL A 134 7.49 -12.29 -12.25
CA VAL A 134 6.68 -11.10 -12.44
C VAL A 134 6.65 -10.74 -13.93
N ARG A 135 5.55 -10.14 -14.38
CA ARG A 135 5.40 -9.64 -15.75
C ARG A 135 5.07 -8.16 -15.70
N ILE A 136 5.92 -7.34 -16.33
CA ILE A 136 5.89 -5.88 -16.23
C ILE A 136 5.76 -5.29 -17.64
N THR A 137 4.94 -4.26 -17.80
CA THR A 137 4.83 -3.45 -19.02
C THR A 137 5.17 -2.00 -18.73
N ASN A 138 5.79 -1.33 -19.71
CA ASN A 138 6.03 0.11 -19.72
C ASN A 138 5.08 0.85 -20.68
N GLU A 139 4.10 0.15 -21.27
CA GLU A 139 3.12 0.72 -22.20
C GLU A 139 2.00 1.48 -21.46
N VAL A 140 1.91 1.33 -20.14
CA VAL A 140 0.98 2.07 -19.27
C VAL A 140 1.76 3.11 -18.49
N GLN A 141 1.57 4.38 -18.83
CA GLN A 141 1.96 5.48 -17.96
C GLN A 141 0.82 5.74 -16.98
N LEU A 142 1.02 5.33 -15.74
CA LEU A 142 0.21 5.86 -14.65
C LEU A 142 0.61 7.31 -14.46
N SER A 143 -0.36 8.22 -14.44
CA SER A 143 -0.12 9.60 -14.00
C SER A 143 0.28 9.54 -12.52
N ILE A 144 1.57 9.44 -12.27
CA ILE A 144 2.13 9.67 -10.95
C ILE A 144 1.91 11.16 -10.71
N ILE A 145 1.03 11.48 -9.76
CA ILE A 145 0.98 12.83 -9.20
C ILE A 145 2.29 12.96 -8.41
N TYR A 146 3.33 13.43 -9.10
CA TYR A 146 4.58 13.84 -8.48
C TYR A 146 4.32 15.09 -7.64
N SER A 147 4.56 15.01 -6.33
CA SER A 147 4.96 16.21 -5.61
C SER A 147 6.45 16.41 -5.90
N PRO A 148 6.88 17.59 -6.35
CA PRO A 148 8.28 17.83 -6.74
C PRO A 148 9.27 17.78 -5.57
N ASP A 149 8.81 17.70 -4.32
CA ASP A 149 9.65 17.71 -3.11
C ASP A 149 10.20 16.32 -2.71
N PHE A 150 10.33 15.39 -3.65
CA PHE A 150 10.71 13.99 -3.40
C PHE A 150 12.20 13.66 -3.65
N PHE A 151 13.09 14.66 -3.69
CA PHE A 151 14.54 14.47 -3.74
C PHE A 151 15.28 15.40 -2.78
#